data_AF-A0A6I2UJT6-F1
#
_entry.id   AF-A0A6I2UJT6-F1
#
_cell.length_a   1.000
_cell.length_b   1.000
_cell.length_c   1.000
_cell.angle_alpha   90.00
_cell.angle_beta   90.00
_cell.angle_gamma   90.00
#
_symmetry.space_group_name_H-M   'P 1'
#
loop_
_entity.id
_entity.type
_entity.pdbx_description
1 polymer ?
#
loop_
_entity_poly.entity_id
_entity_poly.type
_entity_poly.pdbx_seq_one_letter_code
_entity_poly.pdbx_strand_id
1 'polypeptide(L)'
;MAKIICIDFQNLLIFYIVSEIEVNIMDFPIINNLKALRQAAGYSQEEVADAAGVAIKAYNRYEYGIREPKVRIANRIARFLNTTTDQIWSSY
;
A
#
# COMPACT_ATOMS: atom_id res chain seq x y z
N MET A 1 28.58 -36.19 -9.08
CA MET A 1 27.46 -37.06 -8.69
C MET A 1 26.85 -36.48 -7.42
N ALA A 2 25.53 -36.22 -7.43
CA ALA A 2 24.69 -35.78 -6.30
C ALA A 2 25.03 -34.39 -5.69
N LYS A 3 24.10 -33.51 -5.34
CA LYS A 3 22.64 -33.63 -5.14
C LYS A 3 22.02 -32.24 -5.37
N ILE A 4 20.89 -32.19 -6.06
CA ILE A 4 19.95 -31.06 -6.02
C ILE A 4 19.46 -30.97 -4.57
N ILE A 5 19.79 -29.87 -3.89
CA ILE A 5 19.10 -29.49 -2.65
C ILE A 5 18.09 -28.43 -3.08
N CYS A 6 16.81 -28.83 -3.14
CA CYS A 6 15.71 -27.88 -3.15
C CYS A 6 15.81 -27.05 -1.87
N ILE A 7 15.99 -25.74 -1.99
CA ILE A 7 15.89 -24.84 -0.83
C ILE A 7 14.70 -23.92 -1.09
N ASP A 8 13.83 -23.94 -0.09
CA ASP A 8 12.50 -23.39 0.02
C ASP A 8 12.36 -21.92 -0.43
N PHE A 9 11.20 -21.64 -1.03
CA PHE A 9 10.86 -20.40 -1.74
C PHE A 9 10.35 -19.28 -0.82
N GLN A 10 10.85 -19.18 0.41
CA GLN A 10 10.36 -18.20 1.38
C GLN A 10 11.53 -17.39 1.97
N ASN A 11 11.64 -16.14 1.52
CA ASN A 11 12.30 -15.02 2.20
C ASN A 11 13.83 -14.94 2.27
N LEU A 12 14.54 -14.97 1.13
CA LEU A 12 15.94 -14.53 1.11
C LEU A 12 16.42 -13.90 -0.20
N LEU A 13 15.70 -12.90 -0.73
CA LEU A 13 16.13 -12.21 -1.96
C LEU A 13 16.54 -10.73 -1.77
N ILE A 14 16.97 -10.31 -0.58
CA ILE A 14 17.49 -8.94 -0.40
C ILE A 14 18.99 -8.89 -0.06
N PHE A 15 19.68 -10.00 0.23
CA PHE A 15 21.00 -9.90 0.84
C PHE A 15 22.25 -9.98 -0.06
N TYR A 16 22.21 -10.21 -1.37
CA TYR A 16 23.49 -10.47 -2.08
C TYR A 16 23.64 -10.04 -3.54
N ILE A 17 23.26 -8.80 -3.88
CA ILE A 17 23.88 -8.09 -5.03
C ILE A 17 24.07 -6.62 -4.65
N VAL A 18 25.15 -6.29 -3.95
CA VAL A 18 25.65 -4.91 -3.84
C VAL A 18 27.15 -4.92 -4.13
N SER A 19 27.48 -4.95 -5.42
CA SER A 19 28.69 -4.31 -5.94
C SER A 19 28.23 -3.17 -6.83
N GLU A 20 28.46 -1.94 -6.37
CA GLU A 20 28.32 -0.67 -7.11
C GLU A 20 26.94 -0.03 -7.33
N ILE A 21 26.01 -0.10 -6.37
CA ILE A 21 24.96 0.91 -6.27
C ILE A 21 24.75 1.23 -4.79
N GLU A 22 24.96 2.48 -4.38
CA GLU A 22 24.44 3.01 -3.09
C GLU A 22 22.91 3.01 -3.16
N VAL A 23 22.31 1.83 -2.97
CA VAL A 23 20.88 1.74 -2.73
C VAL A 23 20.67 2.18 -1.29
N ASN A 24 20.20 3.41 -1.11
CA ASN A 24 19.74 3.88 0.19
C ASN A 24 18.63 2.94 0.67
N ILE A 25 18.92 2.18 1.73
CA ILE A 25 18.06 1.11 2.26
C ILE A 25 16.75 1.67 2.86
N MET A 26 16.54 2.99 2.83
CA MET A 26 15.43 3.67 3.51
C MET A 26 14.19 3.95 2.67
N ASP A 27 14.18 3.74 1.35
CA ASP A 27 12.99 3.96 0.53
C ASP A 27 12.27 2.64 0.25
N PHE A 28 11.62 2.09 1.27
CA PHE A 28 10.67 0.99 1.07
C PHE A 28 9.41 1.57 0.42
N PRO A 29 9.03 1.17 -0.80
CA PRO A 29 7.89 1.77 -1.49
C PRO A 29 6.60 1.44 -0.75
N ILE A 30 5.85 2.46 -0.33
CA ILE A 30 4.51 2.26 0.25
C ILE A 30 3.55 1.85 -0.86
N ILE A 31 2.99 0.65 -0.75
CA ILE A 31 1.98 0.13 -1.67
C ILE A 31 0.63 0.77 -1.31
N ASN A 32 -0.05 1.35 -2.31
CA ASN A 32 -1.35 1.98 -2.14
C ASN A 32 -2.46 1.21 -2.89
N ASN A 33 -3.24 0.44 -2.14
CA ASN A 33 -4.35 -0.39 -2.63
C ASN A 33 -5.71 0.32 -2.61
N LEU A 34 -5.76 1.61 -2.24
CA LEU A 34 -7.03 2.33 -2.00
C LEU A 34 -8.00 2.25 -3.18
N LYS A 35 -7.50 2.44 -4.41
CA LYS A 35 -8.31 2.35 -5.62
C LYS A 35 -8.93 0.97 -5.80
N ALA A 36 -8.10 -0.07 -5.68
CA ALA A 36 -8.52 -1.45 -5.88
C ALA A 36 -9.58 -1.86 -4.85
N LEU A 37 -9.35 -1.54 -3.57
CA LEU A 37 -10.28 -1.84 -2.49
C LEU A 37 -11.61 -1.08 -2.64
N ARG A 38 -11.56 0.21 -3.01
CA ARG A 38 -12.77 1.00 -3.31
C ARG A 38 -13.57 0.37 -4.45
N GLN A 39 -12.91 0.02 -5.56
CA GLN A 39 -13.57 -0.57 -6.72
C GLN A 39 -14.17 -1.94 -6.41
N ALA A 40 -13.46 -2.78 -5.65
CA ALA A 40 -13.96 -4.06 -5.20
C ALA A 40 -15.18 -3.93 -4.27
N ALA A 41 -15.24 -2.85 -3.48
CA ALA A 41 -16.39 -2.53 -2.64
C ALA A 41 -17.55 -1.85 -3.39
N GLY A 42 -17.37 -1.50 -4.68
CA GLY A 42 -18.41 -0.91 -5.52
C GLY A 42 -18.69 0.57 -5.29
N TYR A 43 -17.82 1.29 -4.56
CA TYR A 43 -18.02 2.71 -4.25
C TYR A 43 -17.37 3.65 -5.26
N SER A 44 -18.00 4.80 -5.49
CA SER A 44 -17.43 5.97 -6.17
C SER A 44 -16.39 6.68 -5.30
N GLN A 45 -15.60 7.56 -5.91
CA GLN A 45 -14.62 8.36 -5.16
C GLN A 45 -15.34 9.36 -4.25
N GLU A 46 -16.46 9.91 -4.70
CA GLU A 46 -17.33 10.82 -3.97
C GLU A 46 -17.89 10.18 -2.69
N GLU A 47 -18.44 8.96 -2.77
CA GLU A 47 -18.99 8.27 -1.59
C GLU A 47 -17.93 8.05 -0.50
N VAL A 48 -16.71 7.65 -0.89
CA VAL A 48 -15.63 7.45 0.09
C VAL A 48 -15.13 8.79 0.64
N ALA A 49 -15.05 9.83 -0.19
CA ALA A 49 -14.66 11.17 0.23
C ALA A 49 -15.64 11.74 1.27
N ASP A 50 -16.95 11.59 1.02
CA ASP A 50 -18.01 12.03 1.91
C ASP A 50 -17.98 11.26 3.24
N ALA A 51 -17.86 9.93 3.20
CA ALA A 51 -17.71 9.10 4.40
C ALA A 51 -16.46 9.47 5.23
N ALA A 52 -15.35 9.75 4.54
CA ALA A 52 -14.10 10.22 5.14
C ALA A 52 -14.14 11.70 5.58
N GLY A 53 -15.18 12.45 5.19
CA GLY A 53 -15.37 13.86 5.50
C GLY A 53 -14.25 14.74 4.94
N VAL A 54 -13.85 14.47 3.70
CA VAL A 54 -12.83 15.24 2.98
C VAL A 54 -13.38 15.67 1.63
N ALA A 55 -12.82 16.75 1.07
CA ALA A 55 -13.13 17.12 -0.31
C ALA A 55 -12.68 16.01 -1.28
N ILE A 56 -13.46 15.77 -2.34
CA ILE A 56 -13.13 14.80 -3.41
C ILE A 56 -11.71 14.97 -3.95
N LYS A 57 -11.25 16.22 -4.13
CA LYS A 57 -9.89 16.54 -4.59
C LYS A 57 -8.80 16.04 -3.62
N ALA A 58 -9.07 16.05 -2.31
CA ALA A 58 -8.15 15.51 -1.32
C ALA A 58 -8.13 13.98 -1.37
N TYR A 59 -9.30 13.35 -1.47
CA TYR A 59 -9.44 11.91 -1.64
C TYR A 59 -8.69 11.40 -2.88
N ASN A 60 -8.87 12.06 -4.03
CA ASN A 60 -8.17 11.69 -5.27
C ASN A 60 -6.66 11.73 -5.12
N ARG A 61 -6.11 12.73 -4.40
CA ARG A 61 -4.67 12.79 -4.13
C ARG A 61 -4.18 11.63 -3.25
N TYR A 62 -5.03 11.11 -2.36
CA TYR A 62 -4.72 9.88 -1.61
C TYR A 62 -4.69 8.68 -2.55
N GLU A 63 -5.67 8.54 -3.44
CA GLU A 63 -5.75 7.41 -4.36
C GLU A 63 -4.60 7.40 -5.39
N TYR A 64 -4.11 8.58 -5.81
CA TYR A 64 -2.95 8.72 -6.68
C TYR A 64 -1.59 8.69 -5.96
N GLY A 65 -1.55 8.54 -4.64
CA GLY A 65 -0.30 8.59 -3.86
C GLY A 65 0.40 9.94 -3.85
N ILE A 66 -0.26 11.01 -4.34
CA ILE A 66 0.27 12.38 -4.34
C ILE A 66 0.34 12.96 -2.93
N ARG A 67 -0.51 12.45 -2.04
CA ARG A 67 -0.62 12.91 -0.65
C ARG A 67 -0.94 11.73 0.25
N GLU A 68 -0.37 11.74 1.45
CA GLU A 68 -0.79 10.83 2.51
C GLU A 68 -1.95 11.41 3.34
N PRO A 69 -2.97 10.61 3.67
CA PRO A 69 -4.00 11.02 4.61
C PRO A 69 -3.45 11.07 6.04
N LYS A 70 -3.97 11.98 6.87
CA LYS A 70 -3.74 11.92 8.31
C LYS A 70 -4.37 10.64 8.87
N VAL A 71 -3.80 10.11 9.95
CA VAL A 71 -4.27 8.89 10.64
C VAL A 71 -5.80 8.86 10.85
N ARG A 72 -6.40 9.98 11.28
CA ARG A 72 -7.86 10.07 11.46
C ARG A 72 -8.65 9.84 10.16
N ILE A 73 -8.17 10.36 9.04
CA ILE A 73 -8.80 10.20 7.72
C ILE A 73 -8.58 8.77 7.20
N ALA A 74 -7.35 8.26 7.32
CA ALA A 74 -7.02 6.87 6.97
C ALA A 74 -7.95 5.88 7.68
N ASN A 75 -8.17 6.06 8.98
CA ASN A 75 -9.09 5.23 9.78
C ASN A 75 -10.55 5.34 9.33
N ARG A 76 -11.02 6.52 8.90
CA ARG A 76 -12.39 6.68 8.39
C ARG A 76 -12.58 5.95 7.06
N ILE A 77 -11.61 6.06 6.15
CA ILE A 77 -11.61 5.36 4.87
C ILE A 77 -11.61 3.84 5.11
N ALA A 78 -10.70 3.34 5.96
CA ALA A 78 -10.61 1.92 6.29
C ALA A 78 -11.93 1.37 6.87
N ARG A 79 -12.56 2.09 7.80
CA ARG A 79 -13.85 1.70 8.37
C ARG A 79 -14.96 1.67 7.33
N PHE A 80 -15.03 2.66 6.45
CA PHE A 80 -16.06 2.71 5.41
C PHE A 80 -15.92 1.57 4.40
N LEU A 81 -14.69 1.23 4.02
CA LEU A 81 -14.38 0.12 3.12
C LEU A 81 -14.34 -1.24 3.81
N ASN A 82 -14.68 -1.33 5.11
CA ASN A 82 -14.63 -2.54 5.92
C ASN A 82 -13.27 -3.28 5.82
N THR A 83 -12.18 -2.53 5.92
CA THR A 83 -10.79 -3.01 5.79
C THR A 83 -9.89 -2.36 6.85
N THR A 84 -8.58 -2.57 6.79
CA THR A 84 -7.58 -1.98 7.68
C THR A 84 -6.71 -0.95 6.95
N THR A 85 -6.08 -0.04 7.69
CA THR A 85 -5.13 0.91 7.10
C THR A 85 -3.96 0.21 6.45
N ASP A 86 -3.49 -0.91 7.00
CA ASP A 86 -2.35 -1.67 6.47
C ASP A 86 -2.69 -2.37 5.15
N GLN A 87 -3.94 -2.83 4.99
CA GLN A 87 -4.41 -3.36 3.71
C GLN A 87 -4.49 -2.27 2.63
N ILE A 88 -4.79 -1.02 3.01
CA ILE A 88 -4.83 0.11 2.08
C ILE A 88 -3.42 0.63 1.78
N TRP A 89 -2.58 0.83 2.80
CA TRP A 89 -1.23 1.37 2.72
C TRP A 89 -0.26 0.37 3.36
N SER A 90 0.30 -0.53 2.55
CA SER A 90 1.23 -1.56 3.02
C SER A 90 2.67 -1.09 2.89
N SER A 91 3.51 -1.38 3.90
CA SER A 91 4.94 -1.06 3.93
C SER A 91 5.85 -2.28 3.70
N TYR A 92 5.27 -3.41 3.27
CA TYR A 92 5.95 -4.71 3.13
C TYR A 92 6.23 -5.10 1.69
#